data_AF-A0A951L7Y7-F1
#
_entry.id   AF-A0A951L7Y7-F1
#
_cell.length_a   1.000
_cell.length_b   1.000
_cell.length_c   1.000
_cell.angle_alpha   90.00
_cell.angle_beta   90.00
_cell.angle_gamma   90.00
#
_symmetry.space_group_name_H-M   'P 1'
#
loop_
_entity.id
_entity.type
_entity.pdbx_description
1 polymer ?
#
loop_
_entity_poly.entity_id
_entity_poly.type
_entity_poly.pdbx_seq_one_letter_code
_entity_poly.pdbx_strand_id
1 'polypeptide(L)'
;MTVINTNVSALVAANASNSANAMLQTAMQRLSTGKRINSAEDDAAGLAVSSKMDAEVQGDTVAIRNANDGISLAQTAESAMGNVANILQRLSELAVESANGTITDT
;
A
#
# COMPACT_ATOMS: atom_id res chain seq x y z
N MET A 1 -58.97 -13.30 30.25
CA MET A 1 -58.18 -13.71 31.43
C MET A 1 -57.02 -12.74 31.59
N THR A 2 -57.00 -11.96 32.67
CA THR A 2 -55.91 -11.05 33.01
C THR A 2 -54.85 -11.82 33.79
N VAL A 3 -53.74 -12.13 33.14
CA VAL A 3 -52.58 -12.77 33.78
C VAL A 3 -51.82 -11.67 34.54
N ILE A 4 -52.00 -11.59 35.86
CA ILE A 4 -51.39 -10.54 36.71
C ILE A 4 -49.91 -10.83 37.02
N ASN A 5 -49.52 -12.11 37.02
CA ASN A 5 -48.18 -12.54 37.47
C ASN A 5 -47.12 -12.57 36.35
N THR A 6 -47.52 -12.54 35.08
CA THR A 6 -46.59 -12.53 33.93
C THR A 6 -47.12 -11.57 32.88
N ASN A 7 -46.55 -10.38 32.85
CA ASN A 7 -46.91 -9.35 31.87
C ASN A 7 -46.19 -9.61 30.54
N VAL A 8 -46.84 -10.36 29.66
CA VAL A 8 -46.29 -10.73 28.34
C VAL A 8 -45.99 -9.49 27.49
N SER A 9 -46.84 -8.45 27.55
CA SER A 9 -46.63 -7.20 26.80
C SER A 9 -45.36 -6.46 27.26
N ALA A 10 -45.11 -6.41 28.57
CA ALA A 10 -43.88 -5.86 29.11
C ALA A 10 -42.65 -6.70 28.72
N LEU A 11 -42.78 -8.02 28.69
CA LEU A 11 -41.69 -8.92 28.27
C LEU A 11 -41.35 -8.75 26.78
N VAL A 12 -42.35 -8.58 25.92
CA VAL A 12 -42.17 -8.30 24.48
C VAL A 12 -41.52 -6.93 24.29
N ALA A 13 -41.97 -5.90 25.03
CA ALA A 13 -41.37 -4.57 24.99
C ALA A 13 -39.90 -4.58 25.46
N ALA A 14 -39.59 -5.33 26.52
CA ALA A 14 -38.22 -5.50 27.02
C ALA A 14 -37.33 -6.21 25.99
N ASN A 15 -37.81 -7.28 25.34
CA ASN A 15 -37.07 -7.96 24.28
C ASN A 15 -36.84 -7.05 23.06
N ALA A 16 -37.84 -6.28 22.64
CA ALA A 16 -37.70 -5.31 21.55
C ALA A 16 -36.68 -4.21 21.89
N SER A 17 -36.70 -3.70 23.13
CA SER A 17 -35.71 -2.73 23.62
C SER A 17 -34.29 -3.30 23.63
N ASN A 18 -34.11 -4.55 24.06
CA ASN A 18 -32.80 -5.22 24.02
C ASN A 18 -32.29 -5.38 22.57
N SER A 19 -33.16 -5.77 21.64
CA SER A 19 -32.81 -5.87 20.21
C SER A 19 -32.41 -4.51 19.63
N ALA A 20 -33.15 -3.44 19.95
CA ALA A 20 -32.82 -2.08 19.53
C ALA A 20 -31.46 -1.61 20.09
N ASN A 21 -31.16 -1.91 21.35
CA ASN A 21 -29.86 -1.60 21.97
C ASN A 21 -28.70 -2.36 21.30
N ALA A 22 -28.91 -3.63 20.91
CA ALA A 22 -27.89 -4.40 20.18
C ALA A 22 -27.61 -3.82 18.78
N MET A 23 -28.66 -3.41 18.06
CA MET A 23 -28.52 -2.72 16.77
C MET A 23 -27.79 -1.38 16.92
N LEU A 24 -28.12 -0.61 17.95
CA LEU A 24 -27.45 0.67 18.24
C LEU A 24 -25.96 0.47 18.55
N GLN A 25 -25.60 -0.53 19.36
CA GLN A 25 -24.19 -0.85 19.65
C GLN A 25 -23.42 -1.19 18.38
N THR A 26 -24.01 -1.98 17.49
CA THR A 26 -23.39 -2.33 16.19
C THR A 26 -23.20 -1.09 15.31
N ALA A 27 -24.20 -0.21 15.24
CA ALA A 27 -24.11 1.04 14.50
C ALA A 27 -23.03 1.97 15.06
N MET A 28 -22.93 2.08 16.39
CA MET A 28 -21.88 2.84 17.07
C MET A 28 -20.49 2.26 16.83
N GLN A 29 -20.36 0.93 16.81
CA GLN A 29 -19.08 0.27 16.48
C GLN A 29 -18.66 0.56 15.04
N ARG A 30 -19.57 0.46 14.07
CA ARG A 30 -19.30 0.81 12.65
C ARG A 30 -18.96 2.28 12.49
N LEU A 31 -19.64 3.17 13.21
CA LEU A 31 -19.32 4.60 13.20
C LEU A 31 -17.94 4.88 13.80
N SER A 32 -17.61 4.26 14.93
CA SER A 32 -16.34 4.47 15.64
C SER A 32 -15.13 3.93 14.87
N THR A 33 -15.30 2.83 14.14
CA THR A 33 -14.23 2.21 13.34
C THR A 33 -14.16 2.77 11.93
N GLY A 34 -15.24 3.40 11.46
CA GLY A 34 -15.42 3.80 10.06
C GLY A 34 -15.54 2.61 9.10
N LYS A 35 -15.55 1.37 9.60
CA LYS A 35 -15.61 0.15 8.80
C LYS A 35 -17.01 -0.45 8.85
N ARG A 36 -17.54 -0.77 7.67
CA ARG A 36 -18.82 -1.47 7.54
C ARG A 36 -18.75 -2.91 8.06
N ILE A 37 -17.60 -3.57 7.85
CA ILE A 37 -17.32 -4.94 8.29
C ILE A 37 -16.29 -4.84 9.41
N ASN A 38 -16.68 -5.15 10.65
CA ASN A 38 -15.79 -5.05 11.81
C ASN A 38 -15.24 -6.40 12.26
N SER A 39 -16.01 -7.47 12.04
CA SER A 39 -15.60 -8.83 12.39
C SER A 39 -15.90 -9.81 11.25
N ALA A 40 -15.29 -11.00 11.30
CA ALA A 40 -15.62 -12.10 10.39
C ALA A 40 -17.05 -12.64 10.61
N GLU A 41 -17.69 -12.31 11.74
CA GLU A 41 -19.09 -12.63 12.02
C GLU A 41 -20.05 -11.77 11.21
N ASP A 42 -19.69 -10.49 10.95
CA ASP A 42 -20.48 -9.59 10.09
C ASP A 42 -20.48 -10.03 8.62
N ASP A 43 -19.29 -10.32 8.07
CA ASP A 43 -19.09 -10.78 6.68
C ASP A 43 -17.67 -11.36 6.49
N ALA A 44 -17.54 -12.68 6.61
CA ALA A 44 -16.25 -13.36 6.46
C ALA A 44 -15.67 -13.24 5.04
N ALA A 45 -16.51 -13.26 3.99
CA ALA A 45 -16.06 -13.18 2.61
C ALA A 45 -15.60 -11.76 2.26
N GLY A 46 -16.37 -10.75 2.65
CA GLY A 46 -16.01 -9.34 2.48
C GLY A 46 -14.74 -8.97 3.27
N LEU A 47 -14.59 -9.47 4.50
CA LEU A 47 -13.36 -9.28 5.27
C LEU A 47 -12.16 -9.97 4.62
N ALA A 48 -12.30 -11.19 4.10
CA ALA A 48 -11.22 -11.90 3.42
C ALA A 48 -10.77 -11.19 2.14
N VAL A 49 -11.71 -10.70 1.33
CA VAL A 49 -11.40 -9.94 0.11
C VAL A 49 -10.75 -8.60 0.47
N SER A 50 -11.27 -7.87 1.46
CA SER A 50 -10.66 -6.63 1.94
C SER A 50 -9.24 -6.84 2.44
N SER A 51 -8.99 -7.91 3.22
CA SER A 51 -7.66 -8.22 3.73
C SER A 51 -6.68 -8.59 2.61
N LYS A 52 -7.16 -9.31 1.57
CA LYS A 52 -6.38 -9.61 0.38
C LYS A 52 -5.99 -8.33 -0.37
N MET A 53 -6.96 -7.44 -0.57
CA MET A 53 -6.71 -6.15 -1.23
C MET A 53 -5.76 -5.28 -0.41
N ASP A 54 -5.90 -5.24 0.92
CA ASP A 54 -4.98 -4.51 1.80
C ASP A 54 -3.54 -5.07 1.67
N ALA A 55 -3.38 -6.38 1.59
CA ALA A 55 -2.08 -7.02 1.36
C ALA A 55 -1.50 -6.69 -0.02
N GLU A 56 -2.34 -6.67 -1.06
CA GLU A 56 -1.93 -6.26 -2.41
C GLU A 56 -1.47 -4.79 -2.43
N VAL A 57 -2.22 -3.87 -1.80
CA VAL A 57 -1.85 -2.45 -1.70
C VAL A 57 -0.51 -2.25 -0.97
N GLN A 58 -0.26 -3.02 0.10
CA GLN A 58 1.03 -3.01 0.78
C GLN A 58 2.15 -3.55 -0.11
N GLY A 59 1.88 -4.62 -0.86
CA GLY A 59 2.80 -5.17 -1.86
C GLY A 59 3.14 -4.15 -2.94
N ASP A 60 2.13 -3.48 -3.50
CA ASP A 60 2.28 -2.45 -4.52
C ASP A 60 3.10 -1.25 -4.00
N THR A 61 2.91 -0.86 -2.74
CA THR A 61 3.72 0.21 -2.13
C THR A 61 5.21 -0.13 -2.13
N VAL A 62 5.56 -1.39 -1.85
CA VAL A 62 6.94 -1.88 -1.93
C VAL A 62 7.40 -2.00 -3.38
N ALA A 63 6.55 -2.48 -4.29
CA ALA A 63 6.86 -2.58 -5.71
C ALA A 63 7.17 -1.20 -6.31
N ILE A 64 6.41 -0.16 -5.96
CA ILE A 64 6.65 1.23 -6.36
C ILE A 64 8.01 1.70 -5.82
N ARG A 65 8.34 1.41 -4.56
CA ARG A 65 9.66 1.75 -4.00
C ARG A 65 10.79 1.05 -4.78
N ASN A 66 10.67 -0.25 -5.01
CA ASN A 66 11.66 -1.02 -5.76
C ASN A 66 11.83 -0.51 -7.20
N ALA A 67 10.75 -0.09 -7.86
CA ALA A 67 10.80 0.51 -9.18
C ALA A 67 11.57 1.85 -9.17
N ASN A 68 11.33 2.70 -8.17
CA ASN A 68 12.09 3.95 -8.00
C ASN A 68 13.57 3.70 -7.69
N ASP A 69 13.89 2.67 -6.91
CA ASP A 69 15.28 2.27 -6.65
C ASP A 69 15.95 1.77 -7.95
N GLY A 70 15.23 1.00 -8.76
CA GLY A 70 15.69 0.56 -10.08
C GLY A 70 15.92 1.73 -11.05
N ILE A 71 15.05 2.73 -11.05
CA ILE A 71 15.21 3.97 -11.82
C ILE A 71 16.46 4.74 -11.34
N SER A 72 16.64 4.87 -10.03
CA SER A 72 17.78 5.57 -9.45
C SER A 72 19.11 4.88 -9.79
N LEU A 73 19.12 3.53 -9.79
CA LEU A 73 20.26 2.74 -10.23
C LEU A 73 20.54 2.94 -11.72
N ALA A 74 19.51 2.91 -12.57
CA ALA A 74 19.65 3.15 -14.00
C ALA A 74 20.19 4.55 -14.30
N GLN A 75 19.70 5.58 -13.61
CA GLN A 75 20.20 6.96 -13.74
C GLN A 75 21.66 7.10 -13.29
N THR A 76 22.04 6.40 -12.22
CA THR A 76 23.44 6.36 -11.76
C THR A 76 24.33 5.68 -12.79
N ALA A 77 23.87 4.57 -13.37
CA ALA A 77 24.57 3.86 -14.43
C ALA A 77 24.69 4.72 -15.70
N GLU A 78 23.63 5.41 -16.12
CA GLU A 78 23.62 6.31 -17.27
C GLU A 78 24.61 7.47 -17.09
N SER A 79 24.65 8.07 -15.90
CA SER A 79 25.61 9.12 -15.56
C SER A 79 27.05 8.60 -15.61
N ALA A 80 27.31 7.40 -15.08
CA ALA A 80 28.61 6.76 -15.16
C ALA A 80 29.02 6.44 -16.60
N MET A 81 28.09 5.92 -17.43
CA MET A 81 28.32 5.67 -18.85
C MET A 81 28.64 6.95 -19.62
N GLY A 82 27.99 8.07 -19.31
CA GLY A 82 28.31 9.38 -19.87
C GLY A 82 29.77 9.78 -19.58
N ASN A 83 30.25 9.56 -18.35
CA ASN A 83 31.65 9.81 -18.00
C ASN A 83 32.62 8.89 -18.77
N VAL A 84 32.29 7.60 -18.91
CA VAL A 84 33.09 6.66 -19.70
C VAL A 84 33.16 7.09 -21.17
N ALA A 85 32.04 7.51 -21.76
CA ALA A 85 32.01 7.99 -23.14
C ALA A 85 32.91 9.23 -23.34
N ASN A 86 32.88 10.18 -22.40
CA ASN A 86 33.78 11.34 -22.43
C ASN A 86 35.26 10.94 -22.33
N ILE A 87 35.60 9.97 -21.48
CA ILE A 87 36.97 9.45 -21.37
C ILE A 87 37.41 8.79 -22.68
N LEU A 88 36.54 8.00 -23.31
CA LEU A 88 36.83 7.34 -24.58
C LEU A 88 37.03 8.34 -25.73
N GLN A 89 36.27 9.43 -25.76
CA GLN A 89 36.51 10.54 -26.69
C GLN A 89 37.89 11.17 -26.44
N ARG A 90 38.21 11.48 -25.19
CA ARG A 90 39.52 12.05 -24.84
C ARG A 90 40.68 11.11 -25.19
N LEU A 91 40.54 9.80 -24.96
CA LEU A 91 41.54 8.82 -25.35
C LEU A 91 41.71 8.74 -26.87
N SER A 92 40.63 8.87 -27.62
CA SER A 92 40.68 8.90 -29.09
C SER A 92 41.41 10.14 -29.60
N GLU A 93 41.16 11.31 -28.99
CA GLU A 93 41.92 12.53 -29.27
C GLU A 93 43.42 12.35 -28.99
N LEU A 94 43.78 11.82 -27.81
CA LEU A 94 45.17 11.57 -27.42
C LEU A 94 45.86 10.54 -28.36
N ALA A 95 45.14 9.53 -28.83
CA ALA A 95 45.65 8.55 -29.79
C ALA A 95 45.97 9.21 -31.16
N VAL A 96 45.13 10.13 -31.63
CA VAL A 96 45.40 10.91 -32.85
C VAL A 96 46.55 11.89 -32.63
N GLU A 97 46.60 12.55 -31.47
CA GLU A 97 47.65 13.49 -31.10
C GLU A 97 49.03 12.81 -31.06
N SER A 98 49.11 11.63 -30.44
CA SER A 98 50.34 10.81 -30.40
C SER A 98 50.74 10.25 -31.77
N ALA A 99 49.77 9.90 -32.63
CA ALA A 99 50.05 9.45 -34.00
C ALA A 99 50.57 10.57 -34.91
N ASN A 100 50.26 11.83 -34.63
CA ASN A 100 50.66 12.99 -35.45
C ASN A 100 52.11 13.47 -35.17
N GLY A 101 52.92 12.66 -34.47
CA GLY A 101 54.39 12.71 -34.45
C GLY A 101 55.07 13.98 -33.91
N THR A 102 54.31 15.01 -33.55
CA THR A 102 54.83 16.31 -33.08
C THR A 102 54.94 16.37 -31.55
N ILE A 103 54.45 15.34 -30.83
CA ILE A 103 54.73 15.17 -29.41
C ILE A 103 56.17 14.65 -29.28
N THR A 104 57.11 15.58 -29.25
CA THR A 104 58.52 15.29 -28.93
C THR A 104 58.61 15.11 -27.42
N ASP A 105 58.96 13.90 -26.96
CA ASP A 105 59.36 13.65 -25.57
C ASP A 105 60.66 14.42 -25.29
N THR A 106 60.53 15.66 -24.83
CA THR A 106 61.58 16.44 -24.15
C THR A 106 61.10 16.86 -22.78
#